data_AF-A0A6F8ZNG5-F1
#
_entry.id   AF-A0A6F8ZNG5-F1
#
_cell.length_a   1.000
_cell.length_b   1.000
_cell.length_c   1.000
_cell.angle_alpha   90.00
_cell.angle_beta   90.00
_cell.angle_gamma   90.00
#
_symmetry.space_group_name_H-M   'P 1'
#
loop_
_entity.id
_entity.type
_entity.pdbx_description
1 polymer ?
#
loop_
_entity_poly.entity_id
_entity_poly.type
_entity_poly.pdbx_seq_one_letter_code
_entity_poly.pdbx_strand_id
1 'polypeptide(L)'
;DDIYMYGGKLEAGSGNVTDELWVFNIPSRTWSLRTPSSLVQGQPYAVEGHSAHLAELTNGDLVMVVIFGYSPVYSYISKVQEYNIRTNYWQVPETNGAIVQGGYGHSSVYDSSSRCVYVHGGYKALPANKYGLVDELYRYEVQTRTCNGALLVFGGNTHNDTSLSNGAKCFSADFLAYDIACDEWKVLPRPDLHRVVNRFGHTSVISNGSMYVFGGFSGVLLNDVLVYTPPSCQAFSEEQRCANAGPGIRCVWLRDHCVPWDTGHANGSVPAPFCPTRTNSADERCFRFSDCVSCTANTNGCQWCEDKKCISASSNCTVLTLELAQQHRGPLSLAPPPSMLSEQQLSVWKQGAKSMGHSVKNFIKCHVRNEHICSKLVNCKSCSLNLNCQWELQQQECHAIPAQLCGEGWHHVGEACLRINSSRESYDNAQHYCKNLEGNIASLTTAKQVDFVLDELQKYQLQEKKLAPWVGLRKINISYWGWEDMSPFTNSSLQWLPGEPSDSGFCAYLEKVEVAGLKANPCTATTDGLICEKPVGERGTGRKREREGKREGKREGGKGKES
;
A
#
# COMPACT_ATOMS: atom_id res chain seq x y z
N ASP A 1 25.27 -21.35 10.95
CA ASP A 1 26.14 -21.01 12.09
C ASP A 1 25.98 -19.59 12.61
N ASP A 2 25.17 -18.74 11.97
CA ASP A 2 24.97 -17.36 12.40
C ASP A 2 23.50 -17.11 12.79
N ILE A 3 23.28 -16.21 13.73
CA ILE A 3 21.98 -15.64 14.09
C ILE A 3 21.95 -14.19 13.64
N TYR A 4 20.91 -13.81 12.92
CA TYR A 4 20.69 -12.44 12.44
C TYR A 4 19.64 -11.76 13.32
N MET A 5 19.93 -10.53 13.74
CA MET A 5 19.05 -9.69 14.53
C MET A 5 18.96 -8.32 13.88
N TYR A 6 17.75 -7.87 13.58
CA TYR A 6 17.50 -6.62 12.88
C TYR A 6 16.54 -5.76 13.69
N GLY A 7 16.84 -4.46 13.78
CA GLY A 7 15.96 -3.46 14.35
C GLY A 7 15.69 -3.61 15.85
N GLY A 8 14.50 -3.17 16.28
CA GLY A 8 14.12 -3.08 17.69
C GLY A 8 14.34 -1.70 18.29
N LYS A 9 14.18 -1.59 19.61
CA LYS A 9 14.24 -0.33 20.35
C LYS A 9 15.37 -0.36 21.38
N LEU A 10 16.21 0.67 21.35
CA LEU A 10 17.35 0.80 22.27
C LEU A 10 16.94 1.55 23.55
N GLU A 11 17.42 1.08 24.69
CA GLU A 11 17.13 1.70 26.01
C GLU A 11 17.91 3.01 26.25
N ALA A 12 19.08 3.19 25.61
CA ALA A 12 19.94 4.34 25.84
C ALA A 12 19.62 5.52 24.90
N GLY A 13 19.14 6.64 25.45
CA GLY A 13 18.73 7.84 24.69
C GLY A 13 17.21 8.00 24.64
N SER A 14 16.68 8.86 23.77
CA SER A 14 15.24 9.15 23.63
C SER A 14 14.38 7.96 23.11
N GLY A 15 14.79 6.71 23.35
CA GLY A 15 14.09 5.49 22.93
C GLY A 15 13.99 5.37 21.41
N ASN A 16 15.12 5.39 20.71
CA ASN A 16 15.13 5.35 19.25
C ASN A 16 14.97 3.91 18.75
N VAL A 17 14.09 3.73 17.77
CA VAL A 17 13.98 2.49 16.99
C VAL A 17 15.14 2.47 16.01
N THR A 18 15.80 1.32 15.87
CA THR A 18 17.03 1.16 15.06
C THR A 18 16.77 0.35 13.78
N ASP A 19 17.65 0.54 12.79
CA ASP A 19 17.80 -0.26 11.57
C ASP A 19 19.11 -1.08 11.59
N GLU A 20 19.77 -1.18 12.75
CA GLU A 20 20.99 -1.96 12.90
C GLU A 20 20.76 -3.44 12.61
N LEU A 21 21.71 -4.04 11.86
CA LEU A 21 21.77 -5.47 11.58
C LEU A 21 22.96 -6.10 12.33
N TRP A 22 22.65 -6.88 13.34
CA TRP A 22 23.62 -7.60 14.15
C TRP A 22 23.67 -9.08 13.76
N VAL A 23 24.88 -9.62 13.65
CA VAL A 23 25.14 -11.02 13.35
C VAL A 23 25.94 -11.64 14.48
N PHE A 24 25.35 -12.65 15.12
CA PHE A 24 26.00 -13.47 16.14
C PHE A 24 26.50 -14.75 15.52
N ASN A 25 27.83 -14.94 15.54
CA ASN A 25 28.43 -16.19 15.13
C ASN A 25 28.36 -17.20 16.29
N ILE A 26 27.66 -18.31 16.09
CA ILE A 26 27.40 -19.31 17.13
C ILE A 26 28.72 -20.00 17.57
N PRO A 27 29.61 -20.45 16.66
CA PRO A 27 30.87 -21.07 17.06
C PRO A 27 31.80 -20.16 17.86
N SER A 28 32.03 -18.91 17.40
CA SER A 28 32.93 -17.97 18.08
C SER A 28 32.27 -17.23 19.25
N ARG A 29 30.94 -17.24 19.33
CA ARG A 29 30.12 -16.51 20.31
C ARG A 29 30.37 -15.00 20.28
N THR A 30 30.59 -14.44 19.10
CA THR A 30 30.86 -12.99 18.92
C THR A 30 29.77 -12.32 18.11
N TRP A 31 29.41 -11.11 18.52
CA TRP A 31 28.55 -10.20 17.77
C TRP A 31 29.35 -9.35 16.80
N SER A 32 28.79 -9.13 15.62
CA SER A 32 29.33 -8.21 14.61
C SER A 32 28.21 -7.36 14.02
N LEU A 33 28.42 -6.06 13.95
CA LEU A 33 27.51 -5.15 13.26
C LEU A 33 27.77 -5.26 11.75
N ARG A 34 26.70 -5.38 10.96
CA ARG A 34 26.75 -5.40 9.51
C ARG A 34 26.20 -4.10 8.95
N THR A 35 26.82 -3.64 7.86
CA THR A 35 26.38 -2.46 7.11
C THR A 35 25.99 -2.93 5.71
N PRO A 36 24.71 -3.15 5.46
CA PRO A 36 24.22 -3.54 4.14
C PRO A 36 24.44 -2.44 3.10
N SER A 37 24.68 -2.84 1.87
CA SER A 37 24.59 -1.94 0.71
C SER A 37 23.13 -1.77 0.30
N SER A 38 22.72 -0.57 -0.13
CA SER A 38 21.34 -0.31 -0.59
C SER A 38 21.30 0.82 -1.63
N LEU A 39 20.28 0.81 -2.48
CA LEU A 39 19.92 2.00 -3.28
C LEU A 39 19.22 3.04 -2.39
N VAL A 40 19.17 4.31 -2.83
CA VAL A 40 18.53 5.41 -2.07
C VAL A 40 17.05 5.10 -1.75
N GLN A 41 16.33 4.48 -2.69
CA GLN A 41 14.94 4.04 -2.48
C GLN A 41 14.80 2.70 -1.74
N GLY A 42 15.89 1.97 -1.60
CA GLY A 42 15.96 0.66 -0.94
C GLY A 42 16.55 0.71 0.46
N GLN A 43 16.67 1.90 1.07
CA GLN A 43 17.21 2.04 2.43
C GLN A 43 16.33 1.27 3.43
N PRO A 44 16.96 0.60 4.42
CA PRO A 44 16.24 -0.09 5.48
C PRO A 44 15.40 0.88 6.31
N TYR A 45 14.20 0.45 6.67
CA TYR A 45 13.38 1.16 7.64
C TYR A 45 13.69 0.64 9.04
N ALA A 46 14.11 1.54 9.93
CA ALA A 46 14.19 1.27 11.36
C ALA A 46 12.81 0.89 11.89
N VAL A 47 12.67 -0.35 12.36
CA VAL A 47 11.38 -0.92 12.81
C VAL A 47 11.48 -1.71 14.11
N GLU A 48 10.46 -1.58 14.95
CA GLU A 48 10.19 -2.45 16.09
C GLU A 48 8.81 -3.13 15.96
N GLY A 49 8.58 -4.21 16.69
CA GLY A 49 7.32 -4.97 16.63
C GLY A 49 7.02 -5.60 15.26
N HIS A 50 8.04 -5.75 14.42
CA HIS A 50 8.01 -6.45 13.14
C HIS A 50 8.24 -7.95 13.35
N SER A 51 8.07 -8.71 12.27
CA SER A 51 8.48 -10.12 12.23
C SER A 51 9.47 -10.35 11.08
N ALA A 52 10.30 -11.38 11.19
CA ALA A 52 11.32 -11.68 10.19
C ALA A 52 11.47 -13.19 9.97
N HIS A 53 11.71 -13.58 8.72
CA HIS A 53 11.91 -14.97 8.31
C HIS A 53 13.06 -15.10 7.33
N LEU A 54 13.76 -16.23 7.35
CA LEU A 54 14.69 -16.60 6.28
C LEU A 54 13.91 -17.33 5.19
N ALA A 55 13.99 -16.83 3.97
CA ALA A 55 13.37 -17.42 2.79
C ALA A 55 14.43 -17.72 1.72
N GLU A 56 14.25 -18.85 1.03
CA GLU A 56 15.11 -19.25 -0.08
C GLU A 56 14.52 -18.78 -1.42
N LEU A 57 15.34 -18.11 -2.23
CA LEU A 57 15.01 -17.70 -3.59
C LEU A 57 15.26 -18.85 -4.60
N THR A 58 14.71 -18.77 -5.80
CA THR A 58 14.88 -19.77 -6.88
C THR A 58 16.33 -19.96 -7.31
N ASN A 59 17.15 -18.91 -7.19
CA ASN A 59 18.58 -18.96 -7.48
C ASN A 59 19.41 -19.59 -6.35
N GLY A 60 18.76 -20.07 -5.27
CA GLY A 60 19.38 -20.67 -4.10
C GLY A 60 19.92 -19.64 -3.09
N ASP A 61 19.65 -18.35 -3.30
CA ASP A 61 20.01 -17.31 -2.35
C ASP A 61 19.11 -17.36 -1.11
N LEU A 62 19.67 -17.03 0.04
CA LEU A 62 18.91 -16.82 1.27
C LEU A 62 18.69 -15.33 1.49
N VAL A 63 17.42 -14.96 1.65
CA VAL A 63 17.01 -13.60 2.00
C VAL A 63 16.32 -13.59 3.35
N MET A 64 16.65 -12.61 4.18
CA MET A 64 15.86 -12.27 5.35
C MET A 64 14.73 -11.35 4.92
N VAL A 65 13.49 -11.81 5.08
CA VAL A 65 12.28 -11.06 4.77
C VAL A 65 11.74 -10.47 6.07
N VAL A 66 11.68 -9.14 6.14
CA VAL A 66 11.15 -8.38 7.28
C VAL A 66 9.76 -7.84 6.91
N ILE A 67 8.77 -8.15 7.75
CA ILE A 67 7.38 -7.80 7.53
C ILE A 67 6.93 -6.72 8.53
N PHE A 68 6.48 -5.59 7.99
CA PHE A 68 5.85 -4.47 8.71
C PHE A 68 6.66 -3.94 9.90
N GLY A 69 6.00 -3.49 10.96
CA GLY A 69 6.59 -2.88 12.15
C GLY A 69 6.28 -1.39 12.28
N TYR A 70 6.73 -0.81 13.39
CA TYR A 70 6.59 0.62 13.67
C TYR A 70 7.92 1.34 13.59
N SER A 71 7.91 2.50 12.94
CA SER A 71 9.00 3.45 12.87
C SER A 71 8.57 4.80 13.46
N PRO A 72 9.35 5.44 14.34
CA PRO A 72 9.04 6.78 14.85
C PRO A 72 8.96 7.84 13.73
N VAL A 73 9.66 7.62 12.62
CA VAL A 73 9.73 8.55 11.49
C VAL A 73 8.56 8.34 10.52
N TYR A 74 8.22 7.08 10.24
CA TYR A 74 7.29 6.70 9.19
C TYR A 74 5.98 6.07 9.72
N SER A 75 5.82 5.98 11.03
CA SER A 75 4.73 5.28 11.71
C SER A 75 4.70 3.79 11.33
N TYR A 76 3.51 3.20 11.22
CA TYR A 76 3.32 1.79 10.87
C TYR A 76 3.70 1.53 9.42
N ILE A 77 4.74 0.73 9.22
CA ILE A 77 5.27 0.34 7.93
C ILE A 77 4.39 -0.76 7.34
N SER A 78 3.88 -0.57 6.13
CA SER A 78 3.19 -1.60 5.34
C SER A 78 4.07 -2.27 4.28
N LYS A 79 5.36 -1.94 4.26
CA LYS A 79 6.33 -2.46 3.31
C LYS A 79 6.97 -3.74 3.81
N VAL A 80 7.36 -4.58 2.85
CA VAL A 80 8.25 -5.71 3.06
C VAL A 80 9.67 -5.25 2.78
N GLN A 81 10.62 -5.68 3.59
CA GLN A 81 12.05 -5.42 3.37
C GLN A 81 12.78 -6.74 3.19
N GLU A 82 13.74 -6.78 2.28
CA GLU A 82 14.52 -7.97 1.97
C GLU A 82 16.01 -7.69 2.11
N TYR A 83 16.69 -8.56 2.83
CA TYR A 83 18.14 -8.53 2.98
C TYR A 83 18.74 -9.82 2.42
N ASN A 84 19.51 -9.71 1.34
CA ASN A 84 20.24 -10.84 0.77
C ASN A 84 21.51 -11.08 1.58
N ILE A 85 21.54 -12.23 2.26
CA ILE A 85 22.62 -12.59 3.17
C ILE A 85 23.94 -12.79 2.44
N ARG A 86 23.91 -13.34 1.22
CA ARG A 86 25.10 -13.61 0.43
C ARG A 86 25.71 -12.34 -0.14
N THR A 87 24.89 -11.45 -0.68
CA THR A 87 25.38 -10.22 -1.33
C THR A 87 25.52 -9.03 -0.38
N ASN A 88 25.06 -9.15 0.87
CA ASN A 88 24.99 -8.05 1.84
C ASN A 88 24.25 -6.82 1.24
N TYR A 89 23.12 -7.09 0.59
CA TYR A 89 22.32 -6.09 -0.11
C TYR A 89 20.92 -6.01 0.49
N TRP A 90 20.48 -4.79 0.79
CA TRP A 90 19.16 -4.49 1.33
C TRP A 90 18.28 -3.81 0.28
N GLN A 91 17.02 -4.21 0.22
CA GLN A 91 16.03 -3.64 -0.67
C GLN A 91 14.63 -3.64 -0.05
N VAL A 92 13.76 -2.79 -0.60
CA VAL A 92 12.34 -2.73 -0.27
C VAL A 92 11.56 -3.01 -1.56
N PRO A 93 11.21 -4.28 -1.85
CA PRO A 93 10.54 -4.63 -3.09
C PRO A 93 9.13 -4.04 -3.18
N GLU A 94 8.68 -3.77 -4.41
CA GLU A 94 7.27 -3.48 -4.67
C GLU A 94 6.43 -4.75 -4.51
N THR A 95 5.31 -4.62 -3.80
CA THR A 95 4.36 -5.72 -3.56
C THR A 95 3.11 -5.55 -4.42
N ASN A 96 2.62 -6.66 -4.97
CA ASN A 96 1.39 -6.69 -5.76
C ASN A 96 0.23 -7.32 -4.97
N GLY A 97 -1.01 -7.06 -5.39
CA GLY A 97 -2.21 -7.64 -4.78
C GLY A 97 -2.89 -6.68 -3.81
N ALA A 98 -3.16 -7.13 -2.59
CA ALA A 98 -3.88 -6.35 -1.59
C ALA A 98 -3.04 -5.14 -1.12
N ILE A 99 -3.69 -3.98 -0.96
CA ILE A 99 -3.04 -2.78 -0.41
C ILE A 99 -3.14 -2.86 1.11
N VAL A 100 -2.02 -3.23 1.72
CA VAL A 100 -1.95 -3.47 3.17
C VAL A 100 -1.70 -2.17 3.92
N GLN A 101 -2.36 -2.05 5.07
CA GLN A 101 -2.11 -1.00 6.06
C GLN A 101 -1.08 -1.50 7.07
N GLY A 102 -0.16 -0.63 7.49
CA GLY A 102 0.97 -1.02 8.33
C GLY A 102 0.51 -1.69 9.63
N GLY A 103 1.08 -2.85 9.94
CA GLY A 103 0.76 -3.64 11.12
C GLY A 103 1.90 -3.67 12.13
N TYR A 104 1.57 -3.81 13.41
CA TYR A 104 2.53 -4.00 14.50
C TYR A 104 2.10 -5.14 15.41
N GLY A 105 3.09 -5.89 15.94
CA GLY A 105 2.84 -6.92 16.95
C GLY A 105 2.01 -8.07 16.40
N HIS A 106 2.06 -8.23 15.08
CA HIS A 106 1.49 -9.36 14.37
C HIS A 106 2.38 -10.59 14.59
N SER A 107 1.80 -11.77 14.40
CA SER A 107 2.56 -13.01 14.32
C SER A 107 2.67 -13.43 12.86
N SER A 108 3.80 -14.02 12.50
CA SER A 108 3.96 -14.57 11.16
C SER A 108 4.76 -15.86 11.17
N VAL A 109 4.52 -16.69 10.16
CA VAL A 109 5.21 -17.96 9.97
C VAL A 109 5.60 -18.10 8.51
N TYR A 110 6.80 -18.62 8.27
CA TYR A 110 7.27 -19.00 6.95
C TYR A 110 7.07 -20.49 6.73
N ASP A 111 6.40 -20.83 5.63
CA ASP A 111 6.38 -22.19 5.14
C ASP A 111 7.45 -22.41 4.07
N SER A 112 8.38 -23.30 4.36
CA SER A 112 9.51 -23.64 3.49
C SER A 112 9.11 -24.37 2.22
N SER A 113 8.02 -25.15 2.26
CA SER A 113 7.63 -25.99 1.12
C SER A 113 7.02 -25.18 -0.01
N SER A 114 6.23 -24.17 0.33
CA SER A 114 5.59 -23.25 -0.60
C SER A 114 6.26 -21.88 -0.72
N ARG A 115 7.21 -21.57 0.16
CA ARG A 115 7.95 -20.30 0.21
C ARG A 115 7.03 -19.09 0.46
N CYS A 116 6.03 -19.28 1.30
CA CYS A 116 5.06 -18.25 1.65
C CYS A 116 5.20 -17.83 3.12
N VAL A 117 5.01 -16.54 3.36
CA VAL A 117 4.92 -15.98 4.71
C VAL A 117 3.45 -15.66 5.00
N TYR A 118 2.92 -16.25 6.07
CA TYR A 118 1.59 -15.95 6.58
C TYR A 118 1.69 -14.97 7.72
N VAL A 119 0.85 -13.94 7.72
CA VAL A 119 0.89 -12.84 8.69
C VAL A 119 -0.52 -12.65 9.26
N HIS A 120 -0.66 -12.76 10.57
CA HIS A 120 -1.95 -12.69 11.24
C HIS A 120 -1.88 -11.86 12.52
N GLY A 121 -2.97 -11.16 12.81
CA GLY A 121 -3.14 -10.48 14.08
C GLY A 121 -2.39 -9.16 14.18
N GLY A 122 -2.20 -8.71 15.41
CA GLY A 122 -1.58 -7.44 15.74
C GLY A 122 -2.58 -6.28 15.70
N TYR A 123 -2.06 -5.08 15.49
CA TYR A 123 -2.87 -3.88 15.39
C TYR A 123 -2.43 -3.01 14.21
N LYS A 124 -3.37 -2.20 13.71
CA LYS A 124 -3.15 -1.19 12.67
C LYS A 124 -3.51 0.17 13.22
N ALA A 125 -2.77 1.19 12.82
CA ALA A 125 -3.21 2.57 13.02
C ALA A 125 -4.32 2.91 12.03
N LEU A 126 -5.34 3.60 12.52
CA LEU A 126 -6.46 4.15 11.77
C LEU A 126 -6.29 5.68 11.69
N PRO A 127 -7.00 6.36 10.78
CA PRO A 127 -7.05 7.82 10.72
C PRO A 127 -7.34 8.46 12.09
N ALA A 128 -6.89 9.71 12.27
CA ALA A 128 -7.03 10.47 13.51
C ALA A 128 -6.40 9.80 14.75
N ASN A 129 -5.21 9.20 14.60
CA ASN A 129 -4.44 8.55 15.66
C ASN A 129 -5.18 7.44 16.43
N LYS A 130 -6.19 6.84 15.79
CA LYS A 130 -6.87 5.68 16.35
C LYS A 130 -6.06 4.42 16.06
N TYR A 131 -6.31 3.36 16.81
CA TYR A 131 -5.77 2.04 16.54
C TYR A 131 -6.85 1.00 16.68
N GLY A 132 -6.71 -0.09 15.93
CA GLY A 132 -7.63 -1.21 15.97
C GLY A 132 -6.87 -2.53 15.97
N LEU A 133 -7.37 -3.47 16.76
CA LEU A 133 -6.96 -4.87 16.65
C LEU A 133 -7.40 -5.43 15.29
N VAL A 134 -6.60 -6.34 14.76
CA VAL A 134 -6.78 -6.90 13.42
C VAL A 134 -6.93 -8.41 13.51
N ASP A 135 -7.95 -8.95 12.85
CA ASP A 135 -8.17 -10.40 12.69
C ASP A 135 -7.86 -10.89 11.26
N GLU A 136 -7.34 -10.01 10.40
CA GLU A 136 -7.00 -10.33 9.01
C GLU A 136 -5.80 -11.29 8.91
N LEU A 137 -5.79 -12.06 7.83
CA LEU A 137 -4.69 -12.92 7.43
C LEU A 137 -4.14 -12.44 6.10
N TYR A 138 -2.85 -12.09 6.07
CA TYR A 138 -2.13 -11.81 4.85
C TYR A 138 -1.23 -12.98 4.47
N ARG A 139 -1.05 -13.13 3.16
CA ARG A 139 -0.17 -14.11 2.56
C ARG A 139 0.80 -13.36 1.65
N TYR A 140 2.08 -13.47 1.96
CA TYR A 140 3.16 -12.91 1.16
C TYR A 140 3.88 -14.05 0.44
N GLU A 141 3.82 -14.02 -0.89
CA GLU A 141 4.50 -14.97 -1.76
C GLU A 141 5.89 -14.39 -2.08
N VAL A 142 6.94 -14.97 -1.50
CA VAL A 142 8.33 -14.55 -1.77
C VAL A 142 8.66 -14.77 -3.26
N GLN A 143 8.10 -15.83 -3.85
CA GLN A 143 8.09 -16.09 -5.28
C GLN A 143 6.74 -16.71 -5.68
N THR A 144 6.32 -16.54 -6.93
CA THR A 144 5.01 -16.98 -7.47
C THR A 144 4.83 -18.50 -7.38
N ARG A 145 4.43 -18.98 -6.19
CA ARG A 145 4.15 -20.38 -5.88
C ARG A 145 2.91 -20.46 -5.02
N THR A 146 2.19 -21.57 -5.16
CA THR A 146 0.97 -21.83 -4.40
C THR A 146 1.33 -22.20 -2.96
N CYS A 147 0.74 -21.48 -2.01
CA CYS A 147 0.98 -21.68 -0.59
C CYS A 147 0.21 -22.88 0.00
N ASN A 148 0.80 -23.59 0.96
CA ASN A 148 0.25 -24.82 1.57
C ASN A 148 0.46 -24.87 3.10
N GLY A 149 -0.08 -25.92 3.74
CA GLY A 149 0.09 -26.21 5.17
C GLY A 149 -1.15 -25.97 6.05
N ALA A 150 -0.94 -25.78 7.34
CA ALA A 150 -1.96 -25.32 8.28
C ALA A 150 -1.33 -24.33 9.26
N LEU A 151 -2.06 -23.27 9.63
CA LEU A 151 -1.60 -22.27 10.58
C LEU A 151 -2.31 -22.48 11.93
N LEU A 152 -1.55 -22.50 13.02
CA LEU A 152 -2.06 -22.59 14.38
C LEU A 152 -1.84 -21.27 15.10
N VAL A 153 -2.87 -20.74 15.76
CA VAL A 153 -2.83 -19.47 16.48
C VAL A 153 -3.34 -19.69 17.89
N PHE A 154 -2.53 -19.35 18.89
CA PHE A 154 -2.86 -19.54 20.30
C PHE A 154 -2.81 -18.21 21.06
N GLY A 155 -3.82 -17.98 21.91
CA GLY A 155 -3.85 -16.87 22.86
C GLY A 155 -3.99 -15.49 22.22
N GLY A 156 -3.35 -14.49 22.84
CA GLY A 156 -3.39 -13.09 22.37
C GLY A 156 -4.15 -12.15 23.31
N ASN A 157 -4.04 -10.85 23.02
CA ASN A 157 -4.77 -9.80 23.70
C ASN A 157 -5.96 -9.39 22.83
N THR A 158 -7.17 -9.67 23.30
CA THR A 158 -8.43 -9.43 22.58
C THR A 158 -9.08 -8.11 22.97
N HIS A 159 -8.38 -7.29 23.75
CA HIS A 159 -8.93 -6.11 24.39
C HIS A 159 -8.42 -4.82 23.73
N ASN A 160 -9.34 -3.92 23.42
CA ASN A 160 -9.07 -2.67 22.70
C ASN A 160 -9.33 -1.45 23.59
N ASP A 161 -8.58 -1.36 24.69
CA ASP A 161 -8.81 -0.34 25.71
C ASP A 161 -8.09 0.97 25.39
N THR A 162 -8.76 1.85 24.64
CA THR A 162 -8.55 3.29 24.76
C THR A 162 -9.50 3.84 25.83
N SER A 163 -8.97 4.00 27.04
CA SER A 163 -9.38 4.99 28.06
C SER A 163 -10.50 4.71 29.09
N LEU A 164 -11.26 3.62 29.13
CA LEU A 164 -12.08 3.22 30.31
C LEU A 164 -12.68 1.81 30.12
N SER A 165 -12.32 0.83 30.96
CA SER A 165 -12.87 -0.54 30.90
C SER A 165 -13.75 -0.90 32.08
N ASN A 166 -14.95 -1.39 31.76
CA ASN A 166 -15.79 -2.16 32.66
C ASN A 166 -15.66 -3.67 32.31
N GLY A 167 -14.64 -4.33 32.86
CA GLY A 167 -14.73 -5.76 33.24
C GLY A 167 -14.74 -6.88 32.18
N ALA A 168 -14.14 -6.75 30.99
CA ALA A 168 -13.98 -7.87 30.06
C ALA A 168 -12.60 -8.60 30.21
N LYS A 169 -12.50 -9.85 29.75
CA LYS A 169 -11.26 -10.68 29.82
C LYS A 169 -10.15 -10.07 28.94
N CYS A 170 -9.00 -9.73 29.54
CA CYS A 170 -7.87 -9.10 28.83
C CYS A 170 -7.07 -10.07 27.94
N PHE A 171 -6.99 -11.35 28.30
CA PHE A 171 -6.12 -12.33 27.62
C PHE A 171 -6.92 -13.55 27.20
N SER A 172 -6.70 -14.02 25.98
CA SER A 172 -7.38 -15.19 25.45
C SER A 172 -6.57 -16.47 25.66
N ALA A 173 -7.29 -17.58 25.81
CA ALA A 173 -6.79 -18.96 25.73
C ALA A 173 -7.36 -19.67 24.49
N ASP A 174 -7.93 -18.91 23.56
CA ASP A 174 -8.49 -19.46 22.34
C ASP A 174 -7.36 -20.04 21.49
N PHE A 175 -7.70 -21.14 20.84
CA PHE A 175 -6.78 -21.87 20.00
C PHE A 175 -7.45 -22.07 18.65
N LEU A 176 -6.86 -21.54 17.61
CA LEU A 176 -7.43 -21.49 16.27
C LEU A 176 -6.52 -22.25 15.31
N ALA A 177 -7.13 -22.93 14.35
CA ALA A 177 -6.46 -23.48 13.20
C ALA A 177 -7.02 -22.84 11.94
N TYR A 178 -6.15 -22.31 11.09
CA TYR A 178 -6.48 -21.93 9.74
C TYR A 178 -6.07 -23.05 8.79
N ASP A 179 -7.07 -23.61 8.12
CA ASP A 179 -6.92 -24.64 7.11
C ASP A 179 -6.67 -24.00 5.76
N ILE A 180 -5.44 -24.11 5.27
CA ILE A 180 -5.01 -23.45 4.02
C ILE A 180 -5.63 -24.15 2.80
N ALA A 181 -5.90 -25.46 2.88
CA ALA A 181 -6.52 -26.19 1.78
C ALA A 181 -7.95 -25.73 1.52
N CYS A 182 -8.71 -25.41 2.58
CA CYS A 182 -10.09 -24.95 2.48
C CYS A 182 -10.28 -23.44 2.63
N ASP A 183 -9.20 -22.72 2.99
CA ASP A 183 -9.22 -21.28 3.28
C ASP A 183 -10.32 -20.96 4.30
N GLU A 184 -10.23 -21.62 5.46
CA GLU A 184 -11.22 -21.57 6.54
C GLU A 184 -10.58 -21.60 7.93
N TRP A 185 -11.08 -20.77 8.83
CA TRP A 185 -10.73 -20.78 10.25
C TRP A 185 -11.60 -21.76 11.03
N LYS A 186 -10.98 -22.51 11.94
CA LYS A 186 -11.65 -23.40 12.89
C LYS A 186 -11.16 -23.14 14.31
N VAL A 187 -12.08 -23.09 15.25
CA VAL A 187 -11.74 -23.05 16.68
C VAL A 187 -11.40 -24.47 17.13
N LEU A 188 -10.20 -24.65 17.66
CA LEU A 188 -9.76 -25.89 18.25
C LEU A 188 -10.32 -26.04 19.67
N PRO A 189 -10.53 -27.29 20.14
CA PRO A 189 -10.86 -27.53 21.54
C PRO A 189 -9.82 -26.88 22.46
N ARG A 190 -10.30 -26.31 23.57
CA ARG A 190 -9.38 -25.75 24.57
C ARG A 190 -8.47 -26.86 25.09
N PRO A 191 -7.17 -26.59 25.28
CA PRO A 191 -6.26 -27.56 25.88
C PRO A 191 -6.79 -27.99 27.25
N ASP A 192 -6.90 -29.30 27.47
CA ASP A 192 -7.28 -29.85 28.78
C ASP A 192 -6.08 -29.80 29.74
N LEU A 193 -5.77 -28.59 30.20
CA LEU A 193 -4.67 -28.31 31.11
C LEU A 193 -5.23 -27.85 32.45
N HIS A 194 -4.67 -28.38 33.54
CA HIS A 194 -5.07 -28.07 34.91
C HIS A 194 -4.86 -26.60 35.33
N ARG A 195 -4.23 -25.77 34.49
CA ARG A 195 -3.87 -24.38 34.79
C ARG A 195 -4.45 -23.43 33.77
N VAL A 196 -4.62 -22.18 34.20
CA VAL A 196 -5.00 -21.06 33.33
C VAL A 196 -3.91 -20.82 32.30
N VAL A 197 -4.21 -21.02 31.02
CA VAL A 197 -3.22 -20.93 29.93
C VAL A 197 -3.28 -19.64 29.12
N ASN A 198 -4.28 -18.77 29.36
CA ASN A 198 -4.43 -17.53 28.60
C ASN A 198 -3.18 -16.67 28.73
N ARG A 199 -2.67 -16.16 27.62
CA ARG A 199 -1.43 -15.36 27.59
C ARG A 199 -1.33 -14.55 26.31
N PHE A 200 -0.63 -13.43 26.38
CA PHE A 200 -0.23 -12.64 25.21
C PHE A 200 1.28 -12.33 25.26
N GLY A 201 1.85 -11.86 24.15
CA GLY A 201 3.29 -11.52 24.09
C GLY A 201 4.21 -12.72 24.29
N HIS A 202 3.72 -13.93 24.01
CA HIS A 202 4.52 -15.16 24.02
C HIS A 202 5.16 -15.40 22.65
N THR A 203 6.16 -16.26 22.61
CA THR A 203 6.74 -16.75 21.34
C THR A 203 6.34 -18.20 21.14
N SER A 204 6.03 -18.57 19.90
CA SER A 204 5.79 -19.96 19.55
C SER A 204 6.73 -20.40 18.42
N VAL A 205 7.20 -21.64 18.51
CA VAL A 205 8.10 -22.26 17.52
C VAL A 205 7.66 -23.68 17.25
N ILE A 206 7.82 -24.13 16.01
CA ILE A 206 7.58 -25.52 15.63
C ILE A 206 8.91 -26.27 15.68
N SER A 207 8.93 -27.40 16.37
CA SER A 207 10.09 -28.30 16.40
C SER A 207 9.61 -29.76 16.46
N ASN A 208 10.19 -30.62 15.63
CA ASN A 208 9.87 -32.05 15.57
C ASN A 208 8.34 -32.35 15.46
N GLY A 209 7.62 -31.53 14.69
CA GLY A 209 6.18 -31.67 14.48
C GLY A 209 5.29 -31.16 15.62
N SER A 210 5.86 -30.65 16.71
CA SER A 210 5.12 -30.06 17.83
C SER A 210 5.32 -28.55 17.91
N MET A 211 4.28 -27.85 18.35
CA MET A 211 4.30 -26.42 18.65
C MET A 211 4.70 -26.23 20.12
N TYR A 212 5.74 -25.44 20.35
CA TYR A 212 6.19 -25.05 21.68
C TYR A 212 5.88 -23.57 21.90
N VAL A 213 5.20 -23.25 22.99
CA VAL A 213 4.86 -21.88 23.40
C VAL A 213 5.66 -21.53 24.64
N PHE A 214 6.47 -20.47 24.52
CA PHE A 214 7.37 -20.00 25.57
C PHE A 214 6.90 -18.65 26.13
N GLY A 215 6.90 -18.56 27.45
CA GLY A 215 6.70 -17.31 28.17
C GLY A 215 5.32 -16.69 27.93
N GLY A 216 5.31 -15.36 27.81
CA GLY A 216 4.10 -14.55 27.72
C GLY A 216 3.68 -13.96 29.06
N PHE A 217 2.60 -13.20 29.02
CA PHE A 217 2.07 -12.48 30.17
C PHE A 217 0.60 -12.78 30.38
N SER A 218 0.22 -12.98 31.65
CA SER A 218 -1.16 -13.16 32.11
C SER A 218 -1.37 -12.52 33.48
N GLY A 219 -1.04 -11.23 33.61
CA GLY A 219 -0.96 -10.53 34.89
C GLY A 219 0.40 -10.69 35.58
N VAL A 220 1.11 -11.78 35.26
CA VAL A 220 2.51 -12.03 35.61
C VAL A 220 3.26 -12.57 34.39
N LEU A 221 4.58 -12.41 34.36
CA LEU A 221 5.43 -13.08 33.38
C LEU A 221 5.41 -14.58 33.63
N LEU A 222 5.15 -15.34 32.57
CA LEU A 222 5.06 -16.79 32.62
C LEU A 222 6.42 -17.41 32.31
N ASN A 223 6.72 -18.51 32.97
CA ASN A 223 7.98 -19.26 32.83
C ASN A 223 7.74 -20.75 32.50
N ASP A 224 6.51 -21.10 32.13
CA ASP A 224 6.14 -22.43 31.66
C ASP A 224 6.32 -22.55 30.14
N VAL A 225 6.34 -23.81 29.68
CA VAL A 225 6.35 -24.16 28.27
C VAL A 225 5.11 -24.98 28.00
N LEU A 226 4.26 -24.51 27.09
CA LEU A 226 3.14 -25.30 26.59
C LEU A 226 3.59 -26.05 25.34
N VAL A 227 3.21 -27.32 25.23
CA VAL A 227 3.51 -28.15 24.07
C VAL A 227 2.20 -28.64 23.48
N TYR A 228 2.00 -28.36 22.20
CA TYR A 228 0.90 -28.90 21.42
C TYR A 228 1.45 -29.82 20.33
N THR A 229 1.01 -31.07 20.34
CA THR A 229 1.36 -32.06 19.32
C THR A 229 0.11 -32.37 18.51
N PRO A 230 0.04 -31.96 17.23
CA PRO A 230 -1.06 -32.33 16.37
C PRO A 230 -1.09 -33.85 16.12
N PRO A 231 -2.27 -34.44 15.87
CA PRO A 231 -2.36 -35.83 15.47
C PRO A 231 -1.64 -36.05 14.13
N SER A 232 -1.06 -37.24 13.94
CA SER A 232 -0.36 -37.61 12.70
C SER A 232 -1.34 -38.25 11.70
N CYS A 233 -1.25 -37.87 10.41
CA CYS A 233 -2.09 -38.48 9.37
C CYS A 233 -1.88 -39.99 9.26
N GLN A 234 -0.67 -40.48 9.49
CA GLN A 234 -0.35 -41.90 9.46
C GLN A 234 -1.10 -42.72 10.53
N ALA A 235 -1.69 -42.07 11.55
CA ALA A 235 -2.52 -42.73 12.54
C ALA A 235 -3.90 -43.17 12.00
N PHE A 236 -4.33 -42.65 10.85
CA PHE A 236 -5.61 -43.01 10.24
C PHE A 236 -5.43 -44.16 9.23
N SER A 237 -6.00 -45.31 9.54
CA SER A 237 -5.98 -46.52 8.70
C SER A 237 -7.23 -46.69 7.82
N GLU A 238 -8.19 -45.78 7.91
CA GLU A 238 -9.44 -45.81 7.16
C GLU A 238 -9.56 -44.52 6.34
N GLU A 239 -9.92 -44.64 5.06
CA GLU A 239 -10.09 -43.52 4.14
C GLU A 239 -11.03 -42.44 4.69
N GLN A 240 -12.17 -42.85 5.24
CA GLN A 240 -13.16 -41.92 5.78
C GLN A 240 -12.64 -41.16 7.00
N ARG A 241 -11.83 -41.77 7.87
CA ARG A 241 -11.24 -41.08 9.02
C ARG A 241 -10.11 -40.16 8.58
N CYS A 242 -9.33 -40.56 7.58
CA CYS A 242 -8.30 -39.73 6.99
C CYS A 242 -8.89 -38.47 6.33
N ALA A 243 -9.95 -38.62 5.53
CA ALA A 243 -10.62 -37.51 4.87
C ALA A 243 -11.24 -36.51 5.87
N ASN A 244 -11.67 -37.01 7.03
CA ASN A 244 -12.22 -36.22 8.13
C ASN A 244 -11.17 -35.84 9.20
N ALA A 245 -9.87 -36.05 8.93
CA ALA A 245 -8.82 -35.68 9.86
C ALA A 245 -8.81 -34.15 10.09
N GLY A 246 -8.69 -33.76 11.36
CA GLY A 246 -8.72 -32.37 11.81
C GLY A 246 -9.71 -32.15 12.96
N PRO A 247 -9.91 -30.90 13.40
CA PRO A 247 -9.26 -29.67 12.95
C PRO A 247 -7.77 -29.58 13.38
N GLY A 248 -6.97 -28.75 12.69
CA GLY A 248 -5.55 -28.53 13.01
C GLY A 248 -4.54 -29.38 12.22
N ILE A 249 -5.01 -30.42 11.54
CA ILE A 249 -4.27 -31.14 10.49
C ILE A 249 -5.22 -31.42 9.32
N ARG A 250 -4.69 -31.44 8.10
CA ARG A 250 -5.43 -31.87 6.91
C ARG A 250 -4.71 -33.05 6.27
N CYS A 251 -5.44 -34.14 6.06
CA CYS A 251 -4.90 -35.37 5.50
C CYS A 251 -5.61 -35.76 4.20
N VAL A 252 -4.93 -36.53 3.36
CA VAL A 252 -5.44 -37.10 2.11
C VAL A 252 -5.15 -38.59 2.10
N TRP A 253 -6.12 -39.37 1.62
CA TRP A 253 -5.94 -40.80 1.38
C TRP A 253 -5.30 -41.02 0.02
N LEU A 254 -4.12 -41.64 -0.01
CA LEU A 254 -3.38 -41.95 -1.23
C LEU A 254 -2.91 -43.40 -1.18
N ARG A 255 -3.24 -44.19 -2.20
CA ARG A 255 -2.70 -45.56 -2.39
C ARG A 255 -2.72 -46.38 -1.08
N ASP A 256 -3.90 -46.46 -0.45
CA ASP A 256 -4.17 -47.22 0.78
C ASP A 256 -3.44 -46.77 2.06
N HIS A 257 -2.96 -45.53 2.11
CA HIS A 257 -2.45 -44.93 3.34
C HIS A 257 -2.82 -43.45 3.44
N CYS A 258 -2.85 -42.94 4.67
CA CYS A 258 -3.19 -41.56 4.95
C CYS A 258 -1.92 -40.70 5.11
N VAL A 259 -1.84 -39.60 4.36
CA VAL A 259 -0.69 -38.67 4.38
C VAL A 259 -1.15 -37.22 4.58
N PRO A 260 -0.28 -36.32 5.06
CA PRO A 260 -0.58 -34.89 5.12
C PRO A 260 -0.90 -34.30 3.73
N TRP A 261 -1.83 -33.37 3.68
CA TRP A 261 -2.16 -32.64 2.45
C TRP A 261 -1.00 -31.72 2.05
N ASP A 262 -0.64 -31.79 0.77
CA ASP A 262 0.31 -30.89 0.12
C ASP A 262 -0.17 -30.59 -1.31
N THR A 263 0.06 -29.36 -1.77
CA THR A 263 -0.15 -28.86 -3.13
C THR A 263 0.48 -29.72 -4.23
N GLY A 264 1.54 -30.48 -3.92
CA GLY A 264 2.12 -31.46 -4.86
C GLY A 264 1.21 -32.67 -5.15
N HIS A 265 0.26 -32.99 -4.27
CA HIS A 265 -0.62 -34.17 -4.39
C HIS A 265 -2.04 -33.83 -4.86
N ALA A 266 -2.44 -32.56 -4.82
CA ALA A 266 -3.76 -32.10 -5.22
C ALA A 266 -3.61 -30.99 -6.25
N ASN A 267 -4.10 -31.19 -7.49
CA ASN A 267 -4.02 -30.28 -8.65
C ASN A 267 -4.29 -28.78 -8.36
N GLY A 268 -3.34 -28.11 -7.71
CA GLY A 268 -3.06 -26.67 -7.66
C GLY A 268 -4.11 -25.69 -7.12
N SER A 269 -5.38 -26.06 -6.93
CA SER A 269 -6.43 -25.10 -6.59
C SER A 269 -6.69 -25.01 -5.09
N VAL A 270 -6.67 -23.79 -4.55
CA VAL A 270 -7.17 -23.44 -3.21
C VAL A 270 -8.39 -22.51 -3.40
N PRO A 271 -9.56 -22.83 -2.83
CA PRO A 271 -9.88 -24.02 -2.02
C PRO A 271 -9.79 -25.34 -2.81
N ALA A 272 -9.40 -26.41 -2.14
CA ALA A 272 -9.29 -27.73 -2.74
C ALA A 272 -10.69 -28.31 -3.08
N PRO A 273 -10.82 -29.16 -4.13
CA PRO A 273 -12.12 -29.66 -4.59
C PRO A 273 -12.92 -30.46 -3.54
N PHE A 274 -12.25 -31.05 -2.55
CA PHE A 274 -12.87 -31.79 -1.46
C PHE A 274 -13.41 -30.90 -0.34
N CYS A 275 -13.15 -29.60 -0.38
CA CYS A 275 -13.62 -28.68 0.65
C CYS A 275 -15.12 -28.44 0.53
N PRO A 276 -15.83 -28.24 1.66
CA PRO A 276 -17.26 -27.95 1.64
C PRO A 276 -17.56 -26.72 0.78
N THR A 277 -18.68 -26.76 0.05
CA THR A 277 -19.18 -25.60 -0.67
C THR A 277 -19.53 -24.50 0.33
N ARG A 278 -18.97 -23.29 0.12
CA ARG A 278 -19.20 -22.13 0.99
C ARG A 278 -20.67 -21.72 0.91
N THR A 279 -21.45 -21.96 1.95
CA THR A 279 -22.86 -21.57 2.03
C THR A 279 -23.01 -20.19 2.68
N ASN A 280 -23.64 -19.26 1.94
CA ASN A 280 -24.35 -18.05 2.36
C ASN A 280 -23.67 -17.00 3.29
N SER A 281 -22.45 -17.20 3.78
CA SER A 281 -21.69 -16.20 4.57
C SER A 281 -20.67 -15.41 3.75
N ALA A 282 -20.59 -15.65 2.45
CA ALA A 282 -19.66 -14.95 1.55
C ALA A 282 -19.97 -13.44 1.50
N ASP A 283 -21.24 -13.06 1.48
CA ASP A 283 -21.65 -11.65 1.46
C ASP A 283 -21.18 -10.91 2.73
N GLU A 284 -21.35 -11.48 3.93
CA GLU A 284 -20.86 -10.87 5.18
C GLU A 284 -19.34 -10.66 5.19
N ARG A 285 -18.57 -11.60 4.63
CA ARG A 285 -17.11 -11.48 4.52
C ARG A 285 -16.72 -10.41 3.50
N CYS A 286 -17.41 -10.36 2.36
CA CYS A 286 -17.16 -9.36 1.32
C CYS A 286 -17.52 -7.95 1.80
N PHE A 287 -18.60 -7.78 2.55
CA PHE A 287 -19.01 -6.47 3.10
C PHE A 287 -17.99 -5.83 4.04
N ARG A 288 -17.01 -6.60 4.56
CA ARG A 288 -15.91 -6.04 5.37
C ARG A 288 -14.95 -5.17 4.54
N PHE A 289 -14.87 -5.37 3.24
CA PHE A 289 -13.98 -4.61 2.36
C PHE A 289 -14.67 -3.34 1.86
N SER A 290 -14.08 -2.19 2.18
CA SER A 290 -14.56 -0.87 1.78
C SER A 290 -13.93 -0.33 0.49
N ASP A 291 -13.01 -1.07 -0.12
CA ASP A 291 -12.33 -0.68 -1.35
C ASP A 291 -12.24 -1.83 -2.37
N CYS A 292 -12.26 -1.44 -3.65
CA CYS A 292 -12.30 -2.33 -4.81
C CYS A 292 -11.09 -3.27 -4.86
N VAL A 293 -9.89 -2.77 -4.53
CA VAL A 293 -8.65 -3.54 -4.65
C VAL A 293 -8.62 -4.63 -3.58
N SER A 294 -8.89 -4.29 -2.33
CA SER A 294 -8.99 -5.26 -1.23
C SER A 294 -10.13 -6.26 -1.45
N CYS A 295 -11.25 -5.81 -2.02
CA CYS A 295 -12.38 -6.65 -2.39
C CYS A 295 -12.04 -7.68 -3.48
N THR A 296 -11.25 -7.31 -4.48
CA THR A 296 -10.94 -8.20 -5.63
C THR A 296 -9.64 -8.99 -5.47
N ALA A 297 -8.77 -8.62 -4.53
CA ALA A 297 -7.51 -9.30 -4.27
C ALA A 297 -7.62 -10.49 -3.29
N ASN A 298 -8.76 -10.68 -2.63
CA ASN A 298 -8.93 -11.73 -1.61
C ASN A 298 -9.39 -13.07 -2.20
N THR A 299 -9.31 -14.12 -1.39
CA THR A 299 -9.74 -15.49 -1.73
C THR A 299 -11.19 -15.80 -1.34
N ASN A 300 -11.96 -14.81 -0.87
CA ASN A 300 -13.35 -15.02 -0.46
C ASN A 300 -14.32 -15.19 -1.64
N GLY A 301 -13.87 -14.92 -2.88
CA GLY A 301 -14.73 -14.96 -4.06
C GLY A 301 -15.65 -13.75 -4.14
N CYS A 302 -15.13 -12.57 -3.81
CA CYS A 302 -15.88 -11.31 -3.84
C CYS A 302 -15.81 -10.64 -5.22
N GLN A 303 -16.77 -9.77 -5.49
CA GLN A 303 -16.78 -8.84 -6.61
C GLN A 303 -17.14 -7.44 -6.13
N TRP A 304 -16.64 -6.43 -6.83
CA TRP A 304 -16.95 -5.04 -6.56
C TRP A 304 -18.05 -4.54 -7.50
N CYS A 305 -19.08 -3.90 -6.96
CA CYS A 305 -20.15 -3.30 -7.74
C CYS A 305 -19.91 -1.79 -7.94
N GLU A 306 -20.41 -1.25 -9.06
CA GLU A 306 -20.30 0.17 -9.41
C GLU A 306 -20.88 1.12 -8.35
N ASP A 307 -21.82 0.65 -7.52
CA ASP A 307 -22.38 1.37 -6.37
C ASP A 307 -21.49 1.38 -5.12
N LYS A 308 -20.20 1.06 -5.30
CA LYS A 308 -19.15 1.06 -4.27
C LYS A 308 -19.36 0.05 -3.14
N LYS A 309 -19.90 -1.12 -3.47
CA LYS A 309 -20.07 -2.23 -2.53
C LYS A 309 -19.28 -3.46 -2.95
N CYS A 310 -18.69 -4.13 -1.96
CA CYS A 310 -18.11 -5.45 -2.13
C CYS A 310 -19.15 -6.51 -1.73
N ILE A 311 -19.50 -7.39 -2.67
CA ILE A 311 -20.47 -8.48 -2.46
C ILE A 311 -19.88 -9.81 -2.94
N SER A 312 -20.52 -10.93 -2.62
CA SER A 312 -20.13 -12.23 -3.17
C SER A 312 -20.25 -12.23 -4.71
N ALA A 313 -19.32 -12.90 -5.38
CA ALA A 313 -19.39 -13.14 -6.83
C ALA A 313 -20.62 -13.97 -7.24
N SER A 314 -21.23 -14.70 -6.29
CA SER A 314 -22.49 -15.42 -6.52
C SER A 314 -23.73 -14.52 -6.50
N SER A 315 -23.61 -13.29 -5.99
CA SER A 315 -24.71 -12.32 -5.86
C SER A 315 -24.75 -11.40 -7.08
N ASN A 316 -25.90 -10.79 -7.39
CA ASN A 316 -26.02 -9.87 -8.53
C ASN A 316 -25.85 -8.41 -8.09
N CYS A 317 -24.97 -7.65 -8.76
CA CYS A 317 -24.82 -6.22 -8.53
C CYS A 317 -26.10 -5.48 -8.92
N THR A 318 -26.94 -5.14 -7.95
CA THR A 318 -28.22 -4.47 -8.16
C THR A 318 -28.35 -3.24 -7.26
N VAL A 319 -28.75 -2.12 -7.87
CA VAL A 319 -29.04 -0.87 -7.17
C VAL A 319 -30.56 -0.70 -7.11
N LEU A 320 -31.08 -0.50 -5.91
CA LEU A 320 -32.49 -0.19 -5.70
C LEU A 320 -32.67 1.33 -5.76
N THR A 321 -33.30 1.82 -6.83
CA THR A 321 -33.78 3.19 -6.92
C THR A 321 -35.23 3.24 -6.44
N LEU A 322 -35.52 4.18 -5.55
CA LEU A 322 -36.88 4.55 -5.15
C LEU A 322 -37.37 5.59 -6.15
N GLU A 323 -38.16 5.17 -7.14
CA GLU A 323 -38.92 6.13 -7.96
C GLU A 323 -40.17 6.54 -7.19
N LEU A 324 -40.23 7.82 -6.79
CA LEU A 324 -41.48 8.44 -6.39
C LEU A 324 -42.39 8.47 -7.62
N ALA A 325 -43.48 7.70 -7.60
CA ALA A 325 -44.43 7.64 -8.70
C ALA A 325 -44.93 9.05 -9.03
N GLN A 326 -44.46 9.63 -10.13
CA GLN A 326 -45.11 10.79 -10.73
C GLN A 326 -46.47 10.33 -11.27
N GLN A 327 -47.51 10.44 -10.45
CA GLN A 327 -48.87 10.36 -10.97
C GLN A 327 -49.10 11.57 -11.88
N HIS A 328 -49.16 11.31 -13.18
CA HIS A 328 -49.70 12.25 -14.14
C HIS A 328 -51.19 12.50 -13.81
N ARG A 329 -51.50 13.79 -13.59
CA ARG A 329 -52.83 14.45 -13.59
C ARG A 329 -53.55 14.61 -12.23
N GLY A 330 -53.49 15.84 -11.69
CA GLY A 330 -54.42 16.37 -10.68
C GLY A 330 -53.83 17.59 -9.95
N PRO A 331 -54.61 18.66 -9.65
CA PRO A 331 -54.09 19.92 -9.12
C PRO A 331 -53.86 19.87 -7.61
N LEU A 332 -52.96 19.02 -7.14
CA LEU A 332 -52.43 19.05 -5.77
C LEU A 332 -50.97 18.61 -5.80
N SER A 333 -50.08 19.55 -6.13
CA SER A 333 -48.63 19.40 -5.94
C SER A 333 -48.34 19.41 -4.44
N LEU A 334 -48.05 18.25 -3.85
CA LEU A 334 -47.56 18.15 -2.48
C LEU A 334 -46.05 18.46 -2.48
N ALA A 335 -45.66 19.47 -1.70
CA ALA A 335 -44.28 19.90 -1.48
C ALA A 335 -43.39 18.76 -0.92
N PRO A 336 -42.06 18.79 -1.14
CA PRO A 336 -41.14 17.81 -0.55
C PRO A 336 -41.22 17.82 0.99
N PRO A 337 -41.03 16.68 1.66
CA PRO A 337 -41.19 16.59 3.11
C PRO A 337 -40.12 17.43 3.83
N PRO A 338 -40.46 18.07 4.98
CA PRO A 338 -39.48 18.77 5.80
C PRO A 338 -38.39 17.81 6.29
N SER A 339 -37.17 18.33 6.46
CA SER A 339 -35.95 17.59 6.84
C SER A 339 -35.94 17.05 8.29
N MET A 340 -37.10 16.78 8.89
CA MET A 340 -37.27 16.43 10.32
C MET A 340 -38.36 15.38 10.54
N LEU A 341 -38.32 14.25 9.81
CA LEU A 341 -39.20 13.10 10.08
C LEU A 341 -38.42 12.00 10.80
N SER A 342 -39.04 11.38 11.81
CA SER A 342 -38.49 10.20 12.49
C SER A 342 -38.52 8.95 11.59
N GLU A 343 -37.71 7.93 11.87
CA GLU A 343 -37.69 6.67 11.09
C GLU A 343 -39.08 6.04 10.94
N GLN A 344 -39.92 6.18 11.98
CA GLN A 344 -41.30 5.70 11.97
C GLN A 344 -42.17 6.47 10.97
N GLN A 345 -41.99 7.79 10.85
CA GLN A 345 -42.71 8.63 9.87
C GLN A 345 -42.23 8.39 8.43
N LEU A 346 -40.94 8.10 8.22
CA LEU A 346 -40.37 7.67 6.94
C LEU A 346 -40.97 6.33 6.46
N SER A 347 -41.32 5.43 7.38
CA SER A 347 -41.95 4.14 7.04
C SER A 347 -43.39 4.31 6.48
N VAL A 348 -44.13 5.30 6.98
CA VAL A 348 -45.50 5.62 6.53
C VAL A 348 -45.49 6.33 5.17
N TRP A 349 -44.49 7.18 4.89
CA TRP A 349 -44.34 7.87 3.60
C TRP A 349 -43.98 6.93 2.44
N LYS A 350 -43.46 5.73 2.73
CA LYS A 350 -43.09 4.71 1.74
C LYS A 350 -44.29 3.97 1.11
N GLN A 351 -45.52 4.19 1.56
CA GLN A 351 -46.71 3.58 0.96
C GLN A 351 -47.06 4.25 -0.39
N GLY A 352 -46.35 3.84 -1.44
CA GLY A 352 -46.55 4.31 -2.82
C GLY A 352 -45.29 4.32 -3.68
N ALA A 353 -44.10 4.13 -3.09
CA ALA A 353 -42.85 4.06 -3.82
C ALA A 353 -42.66 2.66 -4.44
N LYS A 354 -42.49 2.58 -5.76
CA LYS A 354 -42.05 1.35 -6.43
C LYS A 354 -40.52 1.31 -6.38
N SER A 355 -39.95 0.26 -5.77
CA SER A 355 -38.52 0.00 -5.87
C SER A 355 -38.23 -0.71 -7.19
N MET A 356 -37.51 -0.06 -8.10
CA MET A 356 -36.95 -0.72 -9.28
C MET A 356 -35.48 -1.06 -9.00
N GLY A 357 -35.11 -2.32 -9.25
CA GLY A 357 -33.72 -2.78 -9.19
C GLY A 357 -33.08 -2.64 -10.57
N HIS A 358 -32.02 -1.84 -10.68
CA HIS A 358 -31.20 -1.79 -11.89
C HIS A 358 -29.93 -2.60 -11.67
N SER A 359 -29.61 -3.48 -12.62
CA SER A 359 -28.33 -4.18 -12.64
C SER A 359 -27.22 -3.18 -12.98
N VAL A 360 -26.14 -3.18 -12.20
CA VAL A 360 -24.97 -2.32 -12.42
C VAL A 360 -23.73 -3.17 -12.73
N LYS A 361 -22.68 -2.53 -13.25
CA LYS A 361 -21.46 -3.24 -13.62
C LYS A 361 -20.79 -3.84 -12.39
N ASN A 362 -20.21 -5.02 -12.59
CA ASN A 362 -19.39 -5.72 -11.63
C ASN A 362 -17.91 -5.73 -12.07
N PHE A 363 -17.01 -5.74 -11.10
CA PHE A 363 -15.57 -5.76 -11.31
C PHE A 363 -14.97 -6.90 -10.49
N ILE A 364 -14.31 -7.83 -11.19
CA ILE A 364 -13.55 -8.95 -10.58
C ILE A 364 -12.07 -8.63 -10.41
N LYS A 365 -11.60 -7.54 -11.03
CA LYS A 365 -10.23 -7.03 -10.91
C LYS A 365 -10.27 -5.51 -10.98
N CYS A 366 -9.64 -4.87 -10.01
CA CYS A 366 -9.58 -3.41 -9.94
C CYS A 366 -8.16 -2.91 -10.21
N HIS A 367 -8.04 -1.81 -10.94
CA HIS A 367 -6.77 -1.09 -11.02
C HIS A 367 -6.49 -0.36 -9.71
N VAL A 368 -5.24 -0.47 -9.24
CA VAL A 368 -4.77 0.30 -8.10
C VAL A 368 -4.75 1.78 -8.47
N ARG A 369 -5.48 2.60 -7.71
CA ARG A 369 -5.49 4.06 -7.84
C ARG A 369 -4.74 4.68 -6.67
N ASN A 370 -4.21 5.89 -6.88
CA ASN A 370 -3.51 6.63 -5.82
C ASN A 370 -4.38 6.82 -4.57
N GLU A 371 -5.70 7.01 -4.73
CA GLU A 371 -6.65 7.13 -3.61
C GLU A 371 -6.57 5.96 -2.62
N HIS A 372 -6.46 4.74 -3.15
CA HIS A 372 -6.35 3.55 -2.33
C HIS A 372 -4.99 3.43 -1.64
N ILE A 373 -3.92 3.94 -2.25
CA ILE A 373 -2.57 3.94 -1.65
C ILE A 373 -2.50 4.99 -0.55
N CYS A 374 -2.86 6.24 -0.87
CA CYS A 374 -2.74 7.38 0.04
C CYS A 374 -3.58 7.19 1.30
N SER A 375 -4.80 6.65 1.18
CA SER A 375 -5.67 6.39 2.34
C SER A 375 -5.09 5.40 3.36
N LYS A 376 -4.11 4.56 2.99
CA LYS A 376 -3.42 3.67 3.94
C LYS A 376 -2.21 4.33 4.62
N LEU A 377 -1.79 5.52 4.19
CA LEU A 377 -0.67 6.26 4.76
C LEU A 377 -1.16 7.16 5.90
N VAL A 378 -0.97 6.72 7.13
CA VAL A 378 -1.49 7.38 8.34
C VAL A 378 -0.52 8.38 8.97
N ASN A 379 0.54 8.78 8.27
CA ASN A 379 1.55 9.69 8.78
C ASN A 379 2.02 10.68 7.69
N CYS A 380 2.22 11.94 8.07
CA CYS A 380 2.64 13.02 7.18
C CYS A 380 3.92 12.70 6.40
N LYS A 381 4.95 12.15 7.06
CA LYS A 381 6.22 11.80 6.43
C LYS A 381 6.02 10.70 5.40
N SER A 382 5.32 9.63 5.75
CA SER A 382 5.01 8.52 4.84
C SER A 382 4.12 8.95 3.66
N CYS A 383 3.14 9.83 3.91
CA CYS A 383 2.31 10.45 2.88
C CYS A 383 3.15 11.30 1.92
N SER A 384 4.04 12.14 2.45
CA SER A 384 4.87 13.06 1.68
C SER A 384 5.97 12.39 0.84
N LEU A 385 6.32 11.14 1.15
CA LEU A 385 7.22 10.33 0.33
C LEU A 385 6.54 9.86 -0.97
N ASN A 386 5.21 9.82 -1.02
CA ASN A 386 4.48 9.47 -2.22
C ASN A 386 4.06 10.75 -2.96
N LEU A 387 4.61 10.95 -4.15
CA LEU A 387 4.39 12.16 -4.96
C LEU A 387 2.91 12.37 -5.35
N ASN A 388 2.12 11.31 -5.37
CA ASN A 388 0.69 11.36 -5.70
C ASN A 388 -0.21 11.58 -4.47
N CYS A 389 0.37 11.78 -3.29
CA CYS A 389 -0.36 11.95 -2.05
C CYS A 389 -0.08 13.31 -1.39
N GLN A 390 -1.08 13.86 -0.71
CA GLN A 390 -0.99 15.09 0.05
C GLN A 390 -1.56 14.89 1.45
N TRP A 391 -0.82 15.39 2.45
CA TRP A 391 -1.22 15.31 3.85
C TRP A 391 -2.12 16.49 4.23
N GLU A 392 -3.28 16.20 4.80
CA GLU A 392 -4.21 17.18 5.34
C GLU A 392 -4.04 17.32 6.87
N LEU A 393 -3.51 18.48 7.30
CA LEU A 393 -3.22 18.76 8.71
C LEU A 393 -4.45 18.79 9.62
N GLN A 394 -5.60 19.22 9.10
CA GLN A 394 -6.82 19.39 9.91
C GLN A 394 -7.45 18.04 10.27
N GLN A 395 -7.48 17.11 9.32
CA GLN A 395 -8.10 15.78 9.50
C GLN A 395 -7.08 14.71 9.94
N GLN A 396 -5.77 15.01 9.82
CA GLN A 396 -4.69 14.03 10.00
C GLN A 396 -4.84 12.84 9.07
N GLU A 397 -5.15 13.13 7.80
CA GLU A 397 -5.41 12.15 6.76
C GLU A 397 -4.54 12.41 5.53
N CYS A 398 -4.26 11.35 4.79
CA CYS A 398 -3.50 11.41 3.55
C CYS A 398 -4.45 11.16 2.38
N HIS A 399 -4.55 12.12 1.48
CA HIS A 399 -5.43 12.06 0.33
C HIS A 399 -4.62 11.96 -0.95
N ALA A 400 -5.16 11.24 -1.94
CA ALA A 400 -4.59 11.30 -3.27
C ALA A 400 -4.85 12.66 -3.89
N ILE A 401 -3.84 13.16 -4.59
CA ILE A 401 -3.93 14.39 -5.33
C ILE A 401 -4.82 14.12 -6.55
N PRO A 402 -5.95 14.84 -6.71
CA PRO A 402 -6.86 14.63 -7.84
C PRO A 402 -6.12 14.72 -9.19
N ALA A 403 -6.24 13.72 -10.06
CA ALA A 403 -5.65 13.74 -11.40
C ALA A 403 -6.11 14.96 -12.24
N GLN A 404 -7.27 15.53 -11.91
CA GLN A 404 -7.82 16.75 -12.52
C GLN A 404 -6.96 18.00 -12.27
N LEU A 405 -6.05 18.02 -11.30
CA LEU A 405 -5.17 19.17 -11.02
C LEU A 405 -4.15 19.41 -12.13
N CYS A 406 -3.70 18.34 -12.80
CA CYS A 406 -2.72 18.41 -13.88
C CYS A 406 -3.27 17.96 -15.24
N GLY A 407 -4.38 17.23 -15.26
CA GLY A 407 -4.96 16.65 -16.46
C GLY A 407 -4.27 15.35 -16.87
N GLU A 408 -4.87 14.64 -17.83
CA GLU A 408 -4.36 13.35 -18.30
C GLU A 408 -2.98 13.48 -18.95
N GLY A 409 -2.06 12.55 -18.62
CA GLY A 409 -0.69 12.54 -19.14
C GLY A 409 0.27 13.51 -18.45
N TRP A 410 -0.14 14.15 -17.35
CA TRP A 410 0.71 14.99 -16.51
C TRP A 410 0.84 14.41 -15.11
N HIS A 411 2.01 14.59 -14.50
CA HIS A 411 2.34 14.12 -13.15
C HIS A 411 2.44 15.31 -12.21
N HIS A 412 1.72 15.27 -11.09
CA HIS A 412 1.80 16.31 -10.08
C HIS A 412 3.06 16.15 -9.22
N VAL A 413 3.91 17.17 -9.18
CA VAL A 413 5.18 17.15 -8.44
C VAL A 413 5.40 18.49 -7.75
N GLY A 414 5.16 18.54 -6.44
CA GLY A 414 5.22 19.79 -5.68
C GLY A 414 4.06 20.71 -6.05
N GLU A 415 4.35 21.94 -6.46
CA GLU A 415 3.36 22.93 -6.92
C GLU A 415 3.26 22.99 -8.45
N ALA A 416 3.83 22.00 -9.14
CA ALA A 416 3.94 21.95 -10.59
C ALA A 416 3.43 20.62 -11.16
N CYS A 417 2.98 20.65 -12.40
CA CYS A 417 2.63 19.49 -13.19
C CYS A 417 3.73 19.24 -14.21
N LEU A 418 4.38 18.08 -14.17
CA LEU A 418 5.45 17.68 -15.08
C LEU A 418 4.97 16.64 -16.10
N ARG A 419 5.46 16.72 -17.33
CA ARG A 419 5.20 15.73 -18.37
C ARG A 419 6.46 15.46 -19.18
N ILE A 420 6.82 14.19 -19.31
CA ILE A 420 7.96 13.76 -20.12
C ILE A 420 7.44 13.28 -21.47
N ASN A 421 8.07 13.76 -22.54
CA ASN A 421 7.83 13.27 -23.89
C ASN A 421 9.14 12.72 -24.46
N SER A 422 9.06 11.63 -25.21
CA SER A 422 10.19 10.96 -25.88
C SER A 422 10.44 11.46 -27.31
N SER A 423 9.77 12.50 -27.77
CA SER A 423 9.97 13.07 -29.11
C SER A 423 11.35 13.69 -29.25
N ARG A 424 11.99 13.46 -30.39
CA ARG A 424 13.31 14.00 -30.69
C ARG A 424 13.18 15.36 -31.37
N GLU A 425 13.48 16.41 -30.63
CA GLU A 425 13.21 17.80 -31.04
C GLU A 425 14.39 18.73 -30.71
N SER A 426 14.42 19.91 -31.33
CA SER A 426 15.30 21.01 -30.90
C SER A 426 14.76 21.69 -29.64
N TYR A 427 15.59 22.49 -28.96
CA TYR A 427 15.15 23.19 -27.74
C TYR A 427 13.96 24.11 -28.01
N ASP A 428 14.02 24.90 -29.10
CA ASP A 428 12.96 25.84 -29.46
C ASP A 428 11.65 25.10 -29.83
N ASN A 429 11.75 23.96 -30.53
CA ASN A 429 10.60 23.11 -30.83
C ASN A 429 10.02 22.48 -29.56
N ALA A 430 10.87 22.00 -28.65
CA ALA A 430 10.45 21.45 -27.36
C ALA A 430 9.72 22.53 -26.52
N GLN A 431 10.24 23.76 -26.50
CA GLN A 431 9.59 24.87 -25.82
C GLN A 431 8.24 25.22 -26.46
N HIS A 432 8.15 25.22 -27.80
CA HIS A 432 6.88 25.40 -28.50
C HIS A 432 5.89 24.26 -28.21
N TYR A 433 6.37 23.01 -28.15
CA TYR A 433 5.57 21.85 -27.80
C TYR A 433 4.96 22.00 -26.40
N CYS A 434 5.77 22.38 -25.40
CA CYS A 434 5.27 22.60 -24.05
C CYS A 434 4.27 23.76 -23.97
N LYS A 435 4.50 24.84 -24.74
CA LYS A 435 3.56 25.97 -24.86
C LYS A 435 2.22 25.57 -25.44
N ASN A 436 2.20 24.67 -26.42
CA ASN A 436 0.95 24.11 -26.98
C ASN A 436 0.15 23.31 -25.95
N LEU A 437 0.78 22.85 -24.87
CA LEU A 437 0.14 22.14 -23.77
C LEU A 437 -0.13 23.06 -22.55
N GLU A 438 -0.16 24.38 -22.76
CA GLU A 438 -0.37 25.39 -21.72
C GLU A 438 0.71 25.38 -20.61
N GLY A 439 1.93 24.96 -20.96
CA GLY A 439 3.08 24.94 -20.07
C GLY A 439 4.33 25.57 -20.70
N ASN A 440 5.47 25.37 -20.04
CA ASN A 440 6.79 25.70 -20.54
C ASN A 440 7.71 24.49 -20.38
N ILE A 441 8.90 24.53 -20.94
CA ILE A 441 9.93 23.56 -20.62
C ILE A 441 10.32 23.65 -19.14
N ALA A 442 10.55 22.51 -18.50
CA ALA A 442 10.55 22.41 -17.04
C ALA A 442 11.74 23.08 -16.36
N SER A 443 11.45 23.83 -15.29
CA SER A 443 12.41 24.42 -14.37
C SER A 443 12.56 23.51 -13.15
N LEU A 444 13.58 22.65 -13.15
CA LEU A 444 13.80 21.63 -12.10
C LEU A 444 14.48 22.24 -10.87
N THR A 445 13.76 23.14 -10.17
CA THR A 445 14.31 23.94 -9.07
C THR A 445 14.30 23.18 -7.73
N THR A 446 13.43 22.18 -7.58
CA THR A 446 13.29 21.42 -6.33
C THR A 446 13.84 19.99 -6.43
N ALA A 447 14.38 19.46 -5.32
CA ALA A 447 14.85 18.07 -5.27
C ALA A 447 13.74 17.05 -5.63
N LYS A 448 12.49 17.31 -5.22
CA LYS A 448 11.34 16.46 -5.56
C LYS A 448 11.10 16.35 -7.07
N GLN A 449 11.23 17.46 -7.81
CA GLN A 449 11.11 17.46 -9.26
C GLN A 449 12.24 16.68 -9.92
N VAL A 450 13.47 16.84 -9.42
CA VAL A 450 14.65 16.11 -9.90
C VAL A 450 14.48 14.61 -9.67
N ASP A 451 14.19 14.19 -8.44
CA ASP A 451 14.03 12.78 -8.08
C ASP A 451 12.96 12.10 -8.93
N PHE A 452 11.81 12.75 -9.12
CA PHE A 452 10.73 12.26 -9.99
C PHE A 452 11.20 12.03 -11.44
N VAL A 453 11.89 13.02 -12.02
CA VAL A 453 12.38 12.93 -13.40
C VAL A 453 13.39 11.79 -13.53
N LEU A 454 14.32 11.64 -12.58
CA LEU A 454 15.35 10.61 -12.61
C LEU A 454 14.78 9.19 -12.50
N ASP A 455 13.70 9.03 -11.73
CA ASP A 455 12.94 7.78 -11.61
C ASP A 455 12.23 7.43 -12.91
N GLU A 456 11.53 8.39 -13.53
CA GLU A 456 10.82 8.13 -14.78
C GLU A 456 11.80 7.81 -15.91
N LEU A 457 12.93 8.51 -16.00
CA LEU A 457 13.98 8.18 -16.97
C LEU A 457 14.52 6.76 -16.79
N GLN A 458 14.61 6.28 -15.55
CA GLN A 458 15.02 4.90 -15.27
C GLN A 458 13.99 3.88 -15.78
N LYS A 459 12.68 4.17 -15.65
CA LYS A 459 11.61 3.30 -16.19
C LYS A 459 11.68 3.20 -17.71
N TYR A 460 11.94 4.31 -18.40
CA TYR A 460 12.16 4.29 -19.85
C TYR A 460 13.40 3.49 -20.25
N GLN A 461 14.49 3.60 -19.48
CA GLN A 461 15.72 2.83 -19.72
C GLN A 461 15.49 1.32 -19.55
N LEU A 462 14.68 0.90 -18.58
CA LEU A 462 14.25 -0.50 -18.40
C LEU A 462 13.41 -1.03 -19.58
N GLN A 463 12.82 -0.13 -20.37
CA GLN A 463 12.08 -0.44 -21.60
C GLN A 463 12.94 -0.25 -22.87
N GLU A 464 14.27 -0.27 -22.73
CA GLU A 464 15.25 -0.06 -23.81
C GLU A 464 15.15 1.31 -24.52
N LYS A 465 14.52 2.30 -23.89
CA LYS A 465 14.45 3.68 -24.39
C LYS A 465 15.34 4.60 -23.56
N LYS A 466 16.53 4.90 -24.07
CA LYS A 466 17.43 5.88 -23.45
C LYS A 466 17.00 7.30 -23.83
N LEU A 467 16.50 8.05 -22.86
CA LEU A 467 16.10 9.45 -23.04
C LEU A 467 17.17 10.40 -22.48
N ALA A 468 17.37 11.51 -23.17
CA ALA A 468 18.26 12.60 -22.77
C ALA A 468 17.51 13.93 -22.94
N PRO A 469 16.50 14.18 -22.09
CA PRO A 469 15.49 15.19 -22.39
C PRO A 469 16.02 16.62 -22.20
N TRP A 470 15.52 17.55 -23.02
CA TRP A 470 15.70 18.98 -22.78
C TRP A 470 15.08 19.41 -21.45
N VAL A 471 15.78 20.28 -20.72
CA VAL A 471 15.31 20.96 -19.51
C VAL A 471 15.40 22.46 -19.70
N GLY A 472 14.59 23.24 -18.97
CA GLY A 472 14.47 24.69 -19.15
C GLY A 472 15.64 25.53 -18.67
N LEU A 473 16.85 24.99 -18.66
CA LEU A 473 18.05 25.67 -18.19
C LEU A 473 18.81 26.24 -19.38
N ARG A 474 19.00 27.57 -19.40
CA ARG A 474 19.66 28.29 -20.49
C ARG A 474 20.74 29.24 -19.98
N LYS A 475 21.79 29.43 -20.76
CA LYS A 475 22.86 30.39 -20.49
C LYS A 475 22.32 31.81 -20.73
N ILE A 476 22.28 32.62 -19.67
CA ILE A 476 21.78 34.01 -19.67
C ILE A 476 22.94 34.98 -19.97
N ASN A 477 24.14 34.69 -19.45
CA ASN A 477 25.35 35.49 -19.67
C ASN A 477 26.59 34.57 -19.69
N ILE A 478 27.78 35.10 -19.99
CA ILE A 478 29.07 34.42 -20.10
C ILE A 478 29.30 33.39 -18.98
N SER A 479 28.86 33.69 -17.75
CA SER A 479 29.04 32.84 -16.57
C SER A 479 27.77 32.36 -15.87
N TYR A 480 26.58 32.75 -16.34
CA TYR A 480 25.33 32.50 -15.61
C TYR A 480 24.34 31.68 -16.43
N TRP A 481 23.81 30.64 -15.79
CA TRP A 481 22.69 29.84 -16.27
C TRP A 481 21.46 30.14 -15.41
N GLY A 482 20.28 30.15 -16.02
CA GLY A 482 19.03 30.32 -15.31
C GLY A 482 17.91 29.54 -15.97
N TRP A 483 16.89 29.29 -15.17
CA TRP A 483 15.74 28.50 -15.55
C TRP A 483 14.73 29.35 -16.34
N GLU A 484 13.80 28.68 -17.02
CA GLU A 484 12.76 29.33 -17.82
C GLU A 484 11.78 30.15 -16.96
N ASP A 485 11.62 29.79 -15.68
CA ASP A 485 10.89 30.57 -14.67
C ASP A 485 11.63 31.82 -14.16
N MET A 486 12.81 32.11 -14.73
CA MET A 486 13.74 33.19 -14.37
C MET A 486 14.48 32.99 -13.03
N SER A 487 14.34 31.84 -12.38
CA SER A 487 15.10 31.54 -11.17
C SER A 487 16.58 31.24 -11.48
N PRO A 488 17.51 31.61 -10.58
CA PRO A 488 18.93 31.35 -10.79
C PRO A 488 19.27 29.86 -10.60
N PHE A 489 20.21 29.35 -11.39
CA PHE A 489 20.73 28.00 -11.21
C PHE A 489 21.75 27.94 -10.06
N THR A 490 21.48 27.13 -9.04
CA THR A 490 22.28 27.05 -7.81
C THR A 490 23.12 25.79 -7.66
N ASN A 491 23.17 24.90 -8.66
CA ASN A 491 23.95 23.65 -8.67
C ASN A 491 23.74 22.76 -7.42
N SER A 492 22.61 22.93 -6.72
CA SER A 492 22.31 22.28 -5.45
C SER A 492 21.50 21.00 -5.64
N SER A 493 20.37 21.11 -6.35
CA SER A 493 19.44 20.00 -6.59
C SER A 493 19.82 19.16 -7.80
N LEU A 494 20.52 19.76 -8.77
CA LEU A 494 20.91 19.13 -10.03
C LEU A 494 22.30 19.66 -10.41
N GLN A 495 23.20 18.76 -10.79
CA GLN A 495 24.60 19.10 -11.04
C GLN A 495 25.01 18.95 -12.50
N TRP A 496 25.99 19.75 -12.93
CA TRP A 496 26.69 19.52 -14.20
C TRP A 496 27.52 18.25 -14.14
N LEU A 497 27.59 17.52 -15.25
CA LEU A 497 28.51 16.39 -15.36
C LEU A 497 29.98 16.88 -15.39
N PRO A 498 30.94 16.01 -15.06
CA PRO A 498 32.36 16.37 -15.10
C PRO A 498 32.75 16.93 -16.48
N GLY A 499 33.30 18.15 -16.51
CA GLY A 499 33.69 18.85 -17.74
C GLY A 499 32.60 19.74 -18.36
N GLU A 500 31.45 19.88 -17.71
CA GLU A 500 30.34 20.74 -18.13
C GLU A 500 30.13 21.91 -17.13
N PRO A 501 29.50 23.02 -17.54
CA PRO A 501 28.99 23.31 -18.88
C PRO A 501 30.12 23.57 -19.88
N SER A 502 30.09 22.87 -21.01
CA SER A 502 31.00 23.09 -22.12
C SER A 502 30.59 24.33 -22.94
N ASP A 503 31.49 24.85 -23.76
CA ASP A 503 31.17 25.90 -24.74
C ASP A 503 30.38 25.37 -25.95
N SER A 504 29.91 24.13 -25.88
CA SER A 504 29.18 23.45 -26.94
C SER A 504 27.79 24.05 -27.18
N GLY A 505 27.23 24.86 -26.27
CA GLY A 505 26.03 25.64 -26.56
C GLY A 505 25.39 26.33 -25.35
N PHE A 506 24.18 26.85 -25.57
CA PHE A 506 23.49 27.72 -24.61
C PHE A 506 22.29 27.07 -23.92
N CYS A 507 21.93 25.85 -24.29
CA CYS A 507 20.77 25.12 -23.75
C CYS A 507 21.23 23.83 -23.08
N ALA A 508 20.63 23.49 -21.93
CA ALA A 508 20.99 22.29 -21.18
C ALA A 508 20.00 21.15 -21.40
N TYR A 509 20.52 19.93 -21.43
CA TYR A 509 19.72 18.71 -21.39
C TYR A 509 20.21 17.80 -20.27
N LEU A 510 19.34 16.89 -19.83
CA LEU A 510 19.64 15.95 -18.77
C LEU A 510 20.15 14.64 -19.38
N GLU A 511 21.27 14.11 -18.88
CA GLU A 511 21.81 12.82 -19.29
C GLU A 511 22.05 11.93 -18.06
N LYS A 512 21.59 10.67 -18.12
CA LYS A 512 21.85 9.64 -17.11
C LYS A 512 22.69 8.54 -17.74
N VAL A 513 24.00 8.52 -17.43
CA VAL A 513 24.93 7.47 -17.88
C VAL A 513 25.23 6.52 -16.72
N GLU A 514 26.07 6.93 -15.78
CA GLU A 514 26.32 6.27 -14.49
C GLU A 514 25.83 7.15 -13.32
N VAL A 515 26.04 8.47 -13.44
CA VAL A 515 25.49 9.51 -12.59
C VAL A 515 24.60 10.42 -13.46
N ALA A 516 23.48 10.89 -12.92
CA ALA A 516 22.62 11.83 -13.62
C ALA A 516 23.16 13.25 -13.50
N GLY A 517 23.22 13.99 -14.60
CA GLY A 517 23.64 15.39 -14.58
C GLY A 517 23.35 16.12 -15.88
N LEU A 518 23.65 17.42 -15.86
CA LEU A 518 23.40 18.35 -16.95
C LEU A 518 24.57 18.40 -17.94
N LYS A 519 24.24 18.62 -19.22
CA LYS A 519 25.19 18.93 -20.30
C LYS A 519 24.69 20.06 -21.18
N ALA A 520 25.63 20.85 -21.70
CA ALA A 520 25.32 21.95 -22.61
C ALA A 520 25.36 21.50 -24.07
N ASN A 521 24.45 22.03 -24.89
CA ASN A 521 24.36 21.71 -26.32
C ASN A 521 23.79 22.93 -27.09
N PRO A 522 24.02 23.07 -28.41
CA PRO A 522 23.38 24.13 -29.18
C PRO A 522 21.86 23.96 -29.10
N CYS A 523 21.14 25.06 -28.89
CA CYS A 523 19.67 25.03 -28.83
C CYS A 523 19.03 24.53 -30.14
N THR A 524 19.78 24.58 -31.25
CA THR A 524 19.40 24.07 -32.58
C THR A 524 19.66 22.58 -32.77
N ALA A 525 20.46 21.95 -31.90
CA ALA A 525 20.68 20.51 -31.95
C ALA A 525 19.40 19.77 -31.52
N THR A 526 19.30 18.47 -31.85
CA THR A 526 18.18 17.63 -31.40
C THR A 526 18.62 16.70 -30.28
N THR A 527 17.76 16.51 -29.27
CA THR A 527 17.97 15.52 -28.20
C THR A 527 16.74 14.64 -28.05
N ASP A 528 16.93 13.48 -27.41
CA ASP A 528 15.89 12.47 -27.24
C ASP A 528 15.04 12.77 -26.01
N GLY A 529 14.00 13.57 -26.24
CA GLY A 529 12.95 13.88 -25.27
C GLY A 529 12.95 15.32 -24.76
N LEU A 530 11.91 15.64 -24.02
CA LEU A 530 11.73 16.94 -23.38
C LEU A 530 10.84 16.82 -22.15
N ILE A 531 11.00 17.75 -21.21
CA ILE A 531 10.19 17.82 -19.99
C ILE A 531 9.39 19.11 -20.00
N CYS A 532 8.07 19.01 -19.98
CA CYS A 532 7.18 20.15 -19.83
C CYS A 532 6.77 20.32 -18.37
N GLU A 533 6.52 21.56 -17.99
CA GLU A 533 6.02 22.01 -16.70
C GLU A 533 4.87 22.99 -16.89
N LYS A 534 3.84 22.89 -16.05
CA LYS A 534 2.78 23.89 -15.94
C LYS A 534 2.32 24.02 -14.49
N PRO A 535 1.75 25.17 -14.07
CA PRO A 535 1.19 25.31 -12.73
C PRO A 535 0.00 24.38 -12.53
N VAL A 536 -0.21 24.00 -11.28
CA VAL A 536 -1.38 23.25 -10.84
C VAL A 536 -2.64 24.09 -11.05
N GLY A 537 -3.68 23.52 -11.67
CA GLY A 537 -4.92 24.25 -11.95
C GLY A 537 -5.64 24.65 -10.66
N GLU A 538 -5.76 25.96 -10.38
CA GLU A 538 -6.54 26.46 -9.25
C GLU A 538 -8.02 26.03 -9.38
N ARG A 539 -8.59 25.45 -8.32
CA ARG A 539 -10.04 25.28 -8.21
C ARG A 539 -10.70 26.64 -8.39
N GLY A 540 -11.53 26.77 -9.42
CA GLY A 540 -12.20 28.01 -9.76
C GLY A 540 -13.01 28.60 -8.60
N THR A 541 -12.46 29.60 -7.93
CA THR A 541 -13.28 30.72 -7.46
C THR A 541 -13.34 31.71 -8.62
N GLY A 542 -14.51 31.84 -9.24
CA GLY A 542 -14.72 32.73 -10.37
C GLY A 542 -14.26 34.16 -10.06
N ARG A 543 -13.11 34.56 -10.62
CA ARG A 543 -12.76 35.96 -10.78
C ARG A 543 -13.01 36.34 -12.23
N LYS A 544 -14.12 37.05 -12.44
CA LYS A 544 -14.34 37.88 -13.63
C LYS A 544 -13.07 38.71 -13.84
N ARG A 545 -12.41 38.54 -14.98
CA ARG A 545 -11.43 39.49 -15.48
C ARG A 545 -12.18 40.78 -15.82
N GLU A 546 -12.14 41.78 -14.94
CA GLU A 546 -12.46 43.15 -15.32
C GLU A 546 -11.40 43.63 -16.31
N ARG A 547 -11.86 43.91 -17.53
CA ARG A 547 -11.12 44.65 -18.55
C ARG A 547 -11.18 46.12 -18.18
N GLU A 548 -10.14 46.66 -17.58
CA GLU A 548 -9.85 48.10 -17.65
C GLU A 548 -8.72 48.33 -18.64
N GLY A 549 -9.01 49.12 -19.68
CA GLY A 549 -8.00 49.56 -20.63
C GLY A 549 -8.56 50.03 -21.97
N LYS A 550 -8.65 51.37 -22.09
CA LYS A 550 -8.74 52.19 -23.31
C LYS A 550 -10.13 52.44 -23.92
N ARG A 551 -10.64 53.65 -23.68
CA ARG A 551 -11.11 54.56 -24.73
C ARG A 551 -10.99 56.02 -24.26
N GLU A 552 -9.81 56.61 -24.46
CA GLU A 552 -9.68 58.05 -24.68
C GLU A 552 -9.90 58.33 -26.17
N GLY A 553 -10.76 59.29 -26.50
CA GLY A 553 -10.89 59.79 -27.86
C GLY A 553 -12.23 60.48 -28.19
N LYS A 554 -12.28 61.79 -27.91
CA LYS A 554 -13.01 62.86 -28.64
C LYS A 554 -14.55 62.84 -28.71
N ARG A 555 -15.16 63.87 -28.09
CA ARG A 555 -15.97 64.96 -28.70
C ARG A 555 -16.59 65.78 -27.56
N GLU A 556 -16.07 66.96 -27.26
CA GLU A 556 -16.57 68.26 -27.73
C GLU A 556 -18.09 68.47 -27.58
N GLY A 557 -18.44 69.43 -26.73
CA GLY A 557 -19.52 70.38 -26.99
C GLY A 557 -20.79 70.23 -26.14
N GLY A 558 -21.05 71.23 -25.28
CA GLY A 558 -22.43 71.64 -25.02
C GLY A 558 -22.84 71.90 -23.58
N LYS A 559 -22.54 73.11 -23.10
CA LYS A 559 -23.45 74.01 -22.35
C LYS A 559 -24.46 73.40 -21.35
N GLY A 560 -24.31 73.79 -20.09
CA GLY A 560 -25.23 74.79 -19.51
C GLY A 560 -26.13 74.38 -18.32
N LYS A 561 -26.02 75.21 -17.27
CA LYS A 561 -27.01 75.58 -16.22
C LYS A 561 -27.29 74.56 -15.11
N GLU A 562 -26.92 74.88 -13.87
CA GLU A 562 -27.74 75.61 -12.84
C GLU A 562 -29.01 74.80 -12.51
N SER A 563 -29.26 74.33 -11.30
CA SER A 563 -29.01 74.91 -9.96
C SER A 563 -28.85 73.83 -8.90
#